data_AF-A0A397U9E2-F1
#
_entry.id   AF-A0A397U9E2-F1
#
_cell.length_a   1.000
_cell.length_b   1.000
_cell.length_c   1.000
_cell.angle_alpha   90.00
_cell.angle_beta   90.00
_cell.angle_gamma   90.00
#
_symmetry.space_group_name_H-M   'P 1'
#
loop_
_entity.id
_entity.type
_entity.pdbx_description
1 polymer ?
#
loop_
_entity_poly.entity_id
_entity_poly.type
_entity_poly.pdbx_seq_one_letter_code
_entity_poly.pdbx_strand_id
1 'polypeptide(L)'
;MFEKYFGKKTRLSHSLTELVISATNNNCSHLFTRYNACKNSMNNEVNSTFVNILMATTAIPTFYLPHKISNKTFIDGGIYFNNLASAAYDEAIRYNVPKEKISVISLGTGCYLPDPSNPDQYSNLLFWTQNQPKMMISTQEFETDCKMYKELENRYKR
;
A
#
# COMPACT_ATOMS: atom_id res chain seq x y z
N MET A 1 -9.73 0.09 -17.22
CA MET A 1 -10.01 -1.22 -16.58
C MET A 1 -10.86 -1.08 -15.33
N PHE A 2 -10.42 -0.35 -14.29
CA PHE A 2 -11.16 -0.24 -13.02
C PHE A 2 -12.57 0.34 -13.14
N GLU A 3 -12.81 1.29 -14.05
CA GLU A 3 -14.15 1.87 -14.27
C GLU A 3 -15.22 0.82 -14.57
N LYS A 4 -14.87 -0.26 -15.27
CA LYS A 4 -15.80 -1.35 -15.61
C LYS A 4 -16.35 -2.05 -14.37
N TYR A 5 -15.52 -2.20 -13.33
CA TYR A 5 -15.87 -2.97 -12.13
C TYR A 5 -16.38 -2.10 -10.99
N PHE A 6 -15.80 -0.90 -10.82
CA PHE A 6 -16.14 0.00 -9.71
C PHE A 6 -17.12 1.10 -10.10
N GLY A 7 -17.32 1.36 -11.39
CA GLY A 7 -18.08 2.52 -11.87
C GLY A 7 -17.37 3.85 -11.63
N LYS A 8 -17.75 4.88 -12.39
CA LYS A 8 -17.10 6.20 -12.32
C LYS A 8 -17.42 7.02 -11.06
N LYS A 9 -18.53 6.71 -10.39
CA LYS A 9 -19.09 7.53 -9.30
C LYS A 9 -18.90 6.93 -7.91
N THR A 10 -18.46 5.67 -7.80
CA THR A 10 -18.32 5.00 -6.51
C THR A 10 -17.13 5.58 -5.76
N ARG A 11 -17.39 6.13 -4.57
CA ARG A 11 -16.40 6.80 -3.73
C ARG A 11 -15.94 5.91 -2.59
N LEU A 12 -14.78 6.22 -2.03
CA LEU A 12 -14.21 5.46 -0.93
C LEU A 12 -15.15 5.35 0.28
N SER A 13 -15.85 6.43 0.62
CA SER A 13 -16.87 6.43 1.70
C SER A 13 -18.04 5.47 1.47
N HIS A 14 -18.29 5.02 0.23
CA HIS A 14 -19.34 4.05 -0.08
C HIS A 14 -18.91 2.60 0.19
N SER A 15 -17.66 2.35 0.61
CA SER A 15 -17.21 1.00 0.99
C SER A 15 -17.98 0.44 2.18
N LEU A 16 -18.16 -0.88 2.18
CA LEU A 16 -18.92 -1.61 3.19
C LEU A 16 -18.14 -1.81 4.49
N THR A 17 -16.81 -1.78 4.43
CA THR A 17 -15.90 -1.99 5.55
C THR A 17 -14.83 -0.91 5.54
N GLU A 18 -14.17 -0.68 6.67
CA GLU A 18 -12.98 0.18 6.69
C GLU A 18 -11.92 -0.33 5.70
N LEU A 19 -11.34 0.61 4.97
CA LEU A 19 -10.28 0.36 3.99
C LEU A 19 -9.13 1.31 4.27
N VAL A 20 -7.92 0.80 4.04
CA VAL A 20 -6.67 1.56 4.04
C VAL A 20 -5.96 1.21 2.74
N ILE A 21 -5.75 2.20 1.87
CA ILE A 21 -5.12 2.03 0.57
C ILE A 21 -3.99 3.06 0.48
N SER A 22 -2.77 2.59 0.23
CA SER A 22 -1.59 3.45 0.16
C SER A 22 -1.34 4.02 -1.23
N ALA A 23 -0.87 5.25 -1.29
CA ALA A 23 -0.23 5.83 -2.46
C ALA A 23 0.93 6.72 -1.99
N THR A 24 1.69 7.26 -2.94
CA THR A 24 2.80 8.16 -2.66
C THR A 24 2.55 9.51 -3.33
N ASN A 25 2.72 10.61 -2.61
CA ASN A 25 2.64 11.97 -3.14
C ASN A 25 3.79 12.81 -2.60
N ASN A 26 4.47 13.56 -3.46
CA ASN A 26 5.58 14.45 -3.08
C ASN A 26 6.65 13.79 -2.19
N ASN A 27 7.03 12.54 -2.49
CA ASN A 27 7.98 11.74 -1.70
C ASN A 27 7.56 11.55 -0.23
N CYS A 28 6.25 11.56 0.02
CA CYS A 28 5.64 11.19 1.30
C CYS A 28 4.60 10.11 1.04
N SER A 29 4.43 9.24 2.02
CA SER A 29 3.35 8.26 1.98
C SER A 29 1.99 8.92 2.21
N HIS A 30 0.96 8.36 1.58
CA HIS A 30 -0.42 8.82 1.69
C HIS A 30 -1.34 7.63 1.86
N LEU A 31 -2.24 7.69 2.84
CA LEU A 31 -3.25 6.65 3.06
C LEU A 31 -4.64 7.20 2.73
N PHE A 32 -5.25 6.63 1.71
CA PHE A 32 -6.67 6.77 1.47
C PHE A 32 -7.41 5.85 2.44
N THR A 33 -8.18 6.42 3.36
CA THR A 33 -8.96 5.63 4.31
C THR A 33 -10.43 5.98 4.29
N ARG A 34 -11.27 4.94 4.39
CA ARG A 34 -12.72 5.11 4.45
C ARG A 34 -13.11 6.00 5.62
N TYR A 35 -12.56 5.78 6.80
CA TYR A 35 -12.80 6.60 7.98
C TYR A 35 -12.62 8.11 7.72
N ASN A 36 -11.51 8.52 7.10
CA ASN A 36 -11.26 9.92 6.77
C ASN A 36 -12.21 10.42 5.67
N ALA A 37 -12.53 9.57 4.68
CA ALA A 37 -13.47 9.87 3.62
C ALA A 37 -14.91 10.06 4.13
N CYS A 38 -15.35 9.29 5.13
CA CYS A 38 -16.65 9.47 5.77
C CYS A 38 -16.70 10.77 6.58
N LYS A 39 -15.64 11.09 7.33
CA LYS A 39 -15.55 12.36 8.08
C LYS A 39 -15.49 13.59 7.18
N ASN A 40 -14.89 13.48 6.00
CA ASN A 40 -14.69 14.58 5.06
C ASN A 40 -15.36 14.29 3.71
N SER A 41 -16.62 13.89 3.73
CA SER A 41 -17.33 13.36 2.55
C SER A 41 -17.41 14.33 1.37
N MET A 42 -17.44 15.64 1.63
CA MET A 42 -17.48 16.69 0.62
C MET A 42 -16.10 17.02 0.03
N ASN A 43 -15.01 16.59 0.68
CA ASN A 43 -13.67 16.81 0.17
C ASN A 43 -13.34 15.74 -0.88
N ASN A 44 -13.32 16.12 -2.16
CA ASN A 44 -13.05 15.21 -3.27
C ASN A 44 -11.64 14.59 -3.27
N GLU A 45 -10.68 15.24 -2.61
CA GLU A 45 -9.33 14.70 -2.49
C GLU A 45 -9.29 13.55 -1.47
N VAL A 46 -9.97 13.72 -0.33
CA VAL A 46 -10.02 12.72 0.75
C VAL A 46 -11.03 11.61 0.43
N ASN A 47 -12.21 11.97 -0.09
CA ASN A 47 -13.28 11.04 -0.49
C ASN A 47 -13.31 10.84 -2.01
N SER A 48 -12.16 10.49 -2.59
CA SER A 48 -12.02 10.27 -4.04
C SER A 48 -12.76 9.00 -4.51
N THR A 49 -12.90 8.85 -5.83
CA THR A 49 -13.51 7.66 -6.44
C THR A 49 -12.58 6.47 -6.32
N PHE A 50 -13.14 5.26 -6.26
CA PHE A 50 -12.36 4.02 -6.28
C PHE A 50 -11.46 3.95 -7.51
N VAL A 51 -11.97 4.36 -8.67
CA VAL A 51 -11.18 4.38 -9.90
C VAL A 51 -9.93 5.25 -9.73
N ASN A 52 -10.07 6.47 -9.19
CA ASN A 52 -8.94 7.35 -8.97
C ASN A 52 -7.94 6.76 -7.97
N ILE A 53 -8.43 6.23 -6.85
CA ILE A 53 -7.58 5.65 -5.80
C ILE A 53 -6.82 4.42 -6.33
N LEU A 54 -7.51 3.55 -7.07
CA LEU A 54 -6.91 2.35 -7.66
C LEU A 54 -5.89 2.70 -8.75
N MET A 55 -6.15 3.70 -9.58
CA MET A 55 -5.16 4.19 -10.53
C MET A 55 -3.93 4.78 -9.82
N ALA A 56 -4.11 5.49 -8.70
CA ALA A 56 -3.01 6.06 -7.91
C ALA A 56 -2.17 4.98 -7.21
N THR A 57 -2.80 4.03 -6.52
CA THR A 57 -2.08 3.00 -5.76
C THR A 57 -1.29 2.05 -6.63
N THR A 58 -1.68 1.84 -7.90
CA THR A 58 -0.98 0.94 -8.84
C THR A 58 -0.10 1.68 -9.86
N ALA A 59 0.09 2.99 -9.71
CA ALA A 59 0.89 3.79 -10.64
C ALA A 59 2.40 3.59 -10.38
N ILE A 60 2.88 2.36 -10.57
CA ILE A 60 4.27 2.01 -10.28
C ILE A 60 5.21 2.74 -11.26
N PRO A 61 6.24 3.45 -10.76
CA PRO A 61 7.20 4.12 -11.60
C PRO A 61 7.79 3.17 -12.65
N THR A 62 8.13 3.71 -13.82
CA THR A 62 8.63 3.00 -15.01
C THR A 62 7.61 2.19 -15.81
N PHE A 63 6.52 1.70 -15.20
CA PHE A 63 5.48 0.95 -15.92
C PHE A 63 4.23 1.78 -16.20
N TYR A 64 3.83 2.66 -15.27
CA TYR A 64 2.64 3.49 -15.40
C TYR A 64 2.95 4.96 -15.13
N LEU A 65 2.15 5.84 -15.75
CA LEU A 65 2.22 7.27 -15.50
C LEU A 65 1.65 7.60 -14.11
N PRO A 66 2.20 8.61 -13.42
CA PRO A 66 1.61 9.13 -12.19
C PRO A 66 0.15 9.57 -12.40
N HIS A 67 -0.71 9.29 -11.43
CA HIS A 67 -2.14 9.60 -11.50
C HIS A 67 -2.47 10.87 -10.73
N LYS A 68 -3.24 11.78 -11.33
CA LYS A 68 -3.66 13.03 -10.67
C LYS A 68 -5.02 12.86 -10.00
N ILE A 69 -5.11 13.30 -8.75
CA ILE A 69 -6.37 13.44 -8.02
C ILE A 69 -6.39 14.86 -7.45
N SER A 70 -7.36 15.67 -7.90
CA SER A 70 -7.40 17.11 -7.60
C SER A 70 -6.07 17.77 -7.97
N ASN A 71 -5.40 18.44 -7.03
CA ASN A 71 -4.15 19.15 -7.26
C ASN A 71 -2.90 18.33 -6.89
N LYS A 72 -3.07 17.03 -6.60
CA LYS A 72 -2.01 16.14 -6.16
C LYS A 72 -1.71 15.09 -7.22
N THR A 73 -0.43 14.77 -7.37
CA THR A 73 0.08 13.72 -8.27
C THR A 73 0.52 12.53 -7.43
N PHE A 74 -0.05 11.37 -7.70
CA PHE A 74 0.19 10.14 -6.96
C PHE A 74 0.93 9.11 -7.81
N ILE A 75 1.79 8.36 -7.15
CA ILE A 75 2.41 7.13 -7.67
C ILE A 75 2.14 6.00 -6.68
N ASP A 76 2.57 4.79 -7.06
CA ASP A 76 2.34 3.57 -6.28
C ASP A 76 2.75 3.70 -4.81
N GLY A 77 1.92 3.15 -3.93
CA GLY A 77 2.14 3.16 -2.48
C GLY A 77 3.23 2.21 -2.02
N GLY A 78 3.55 1.18 -2.81
CA GLY A 78 4.59 0.18 -2.57
C GLY A 78 6.00 0.74 -2.53
N ILE A 79 6.19 2.02 -2.90
CA ILE A 79 7.45 2.74 -2.65
C ILE A 79 7.74 2.84 -1.15
N TYR A 80 6.70 3.06 -0.32
CA TYR A 80 6.82 3.17 1.14
C TYR A 80 6.16 2.00 1.88
N PHE A 81 5.13 1.41 1.30
CA PHE A 81 4.30 0.40 1.94
C PHE A 81 4.13 -0.81 1.03
N ASN A 82 5.18 -1.62 0.91
CA ASN A 82 5.04 -2.90 0.21
C ASN A 82 4.35 -3.99 1.06
N ASN A 83 4.32 -3.82 2.39
CA ASN A 83 3.45 -4.57 3.31
C ASN A 83 2.64 -3.59 4.16
N LEU A 84 1.33 -3.52 3.92
CA LEU A 84 0.46 -2.55 4.57
C LEU A 84 -0.03 -2.99 5.96
N ALA A 85 0.38 -4.18 6.45
CA ALA A 85 -0.14 -4.76 7.69
C ALA A 85 0.03 -3.83 8.90
N SER A 86 1.22 -3.25 9.07
CA SER A 86 1.45 -2.30 10.17
C SER A 86 0.64 -1.02 10.03
N ALA A 87 0.52 -0.47 8.82
CA ALA A 87 -0.26 0.75 8.60
C ALA A 87 -1.75 0.50 8.88
N ALA A 88 -2.29 -0.65 8.47
CA ALA A 88 -3.67 -1.03 8.76
C ALA A 88 -3.90 -1.24 10.27
N TYR A 89 -2.94 -1.84 10.97
CA TYR A 89 -2.97 -1.97 12.44
C TYR A 89 -2.99 -0.61 13.14
N ASP A 90 -2.09 0.30 12.74
CA ASP A 90 -1.99 1.65 13.32
C ASP A 90 -3.28 2.45 13.06
N GLU A 91 -3.88 2.30 11.88
CA GLU A 91 -5.18 2.90 11.56
C GLU A 91 -6.33 2.32 12.38
N ALA A 92 -6.35 1.01 12.65
CA ALA A 92 -7.34 0.40 13.52
C ALA A 92 -7.24 0.93 14.96
N ILE A 93 -6.03 1.14 15.48
CA ILE A 93 -5.82 1.81 16.77
C ILE A 93 -6.34 3.25 16.71
N ARG A 94 -6.04 3.99 15.64
CA ARG A 94 -6.55 5.35 15.42
C ARG A 94 -8.08 5.41 15.41
N TYR A 95 -8.74 4.32 15.03
CA TYR A 95 -10.20 4.16 15.06
C TYR A 95 -10.74 3.72 16.44
N ASN A 96 -9.89 3.67 17.46
CA ASN A 96 -10.20 3.24 18.82
C ASN A 96 -10.59 1.75 18.93
N VAL A 97 -10.07 0.89 18.05
CA VAL A 97 -10.18 -0.56 18.24
C VAL A 97 -9.19 -0.97 19.34
N PRO A 98 -9.63 -1.65 20.42
CA PRO A 98 -8.73 -2.10 21.48
C PRO A 98 -7.65 -3.05 20.93
N LYS A 99 -6.38 -2.81 21.28
CA LYS A 99 -5.23 -3.53 20.71
C LYS A 99 -5.35 -5.05 20.85
N GLU A 100 -5.83 -5.51 21.99
CA GLU A 100 -6.03 -6.92 22.33
C GLU A 100 -7.11 -7.61 21.48
N LYS A 101 -7.98 -6.83 20.82
CA LYS A 101 -9.02 -7.34 19.91
C LYS A 101 -8.60 -7.33 18.45
N ILE A 102 -7.44 -6.77 18.12
CA ILE A 102 -6.96 -6.71 16.74
C ILE A 102 -6.24 -8.02 16.40
N SER A 103 -6.63 -8.67 15.32
CA SER A 103 -5.86 -9.75 14.69
C SER A 103 -5.63 -9.39 13.24
N VAL A 104 -4.48 -9.75 12.69
CA VAL A 104 -4.08 -9.35 11.34
C VAL A 104 -3.66 -10.58 10.55
N ILE A 105 -4.28 -10.74 9.38
CA ILE A 105 -3.84 -11.68 8.35
C ILE A 105 -3.25 -10.83 7.23
N SER A 106 -1.96 -11.00 6.95
CA SER A 106 -1.23 -10.30 5.90
C SER A 106 -0.90 -11.29 4.79
N LEU A 107 -1.33 -11.01 3.56
CA LEU A 107 -1.09 -11.90 2.42
C LEU A 107 -0.03 -11.28 1.51
N GLY A 108 1.08 -12.01 1.31
CA GLY A 108 2.11 -11.63 0.35
C GLY A 108 1.81 -12.10 -1.06
N THR A 109 2.50 -11.53 -2.05
CA THR A 109 2.45 -11.93 -3.46
C THR A 109 3.63 -12.81 -3.87
N GLY A 110 4.44 -13.24 -2.90
CA GLY A 110 5.69 -13.97 -3.10
C GLY A 110 6.92 -13.06 -3.00
N CYS A 111 8.09 -13.66 -2.86
CA CYS A 111 9.37 -12.94 -2.81
C CYS A 111 10.29 -13.38 -3.96
N TYR A 112 11.17 -12.47 -4.38
CA TYR A 112 12.22 -12.82 -5.33
C TYR A 112 13.31 -13.63 -4.61
N LEU A 113 13.61 -14.81 -5.14
CA LEU A 113 14.74 -15.63 -4.71
C LEU A 113 15.82 -15.55 -5.80
N PRO A 114 17.01 -15.02 -5.51
CA PRO A 114 18.11 -15.01 -6.48
C PRO A 114 18.52 -16.45 -6.82
N ASP A 115 19.03 -16.67 -8.04
CA ASP A 115 19.58 -17.98 -8.41
C ASP A 115 20.86 -18.25 -7.60
N PRO A 116 20.87 -19.27 -6.73
CA PRO A 116 22.04 -19.57 -5.91
C PRO A 116 23.25 -19.99 -6.74
N SER A 117 23.05 -20.39 -7.99
CA SER A 117 24.10 -20.88 -8.89
C SER A 117 24.88 -19.76 -9.57
N ASN A 118 24.40 -18.51 -9.52
CA ASN A 118 25.02 -17.39 -10.23
C ASN A 118 24.87 -16.04 -9.49
N PRO A 119 25.46 -15.90 -8.29
CA PRO A 119 25.28 -14.72 -7.45
C PRO A 119 25.95 -13.44 -7.99
N ASP A 120 26.93 -13.56 -8.89
CA ASP A 120 27.84 -12.45 -9.26
C ASP A 120 27.41 -11.65 -10.50
N GLN A 121 26.43 -12.13 -11.28
CA GLN A 121 25.87 -11.37 -12.43
C GLN A 121 24.99 -10.18 -12.03
N TYR A 122 24.86 -9.94 -10.72
CA TYR A 122 23.94 -9.01 -10.09
C TYR A 122 24.61 -7.69 -9.63
N SER A 123 25.72 -7.30 -10.25
CA SER A 123 26.54 -6.16 -9.79
C SER A 123 26.56 -4.95 -10.73
N ASN A 124 25.98 -5.05 -11.93
CA ASN A 124 25.99 -3.96 -12.92
C ASN A 124 25.00 -2.84 -12.57
N LEU A 125 25.30 -1.59 -12.91
CA LEU A 125 24.42 -0.43 -12.65
C LEU A 125 22.99 -0.62 -13.20
N LEU A 126 22.86 -1.28 -14.35
CA LEU A 126 21.56 -1.64 -14.93
C LEU A 126 20.78 -2.65 -14.07
N PHE A 127 21.48 -3.63 -13.50
CA PHE A 127 20.91 -4.60 -12.57
C PHE A 127 20.45 -3.90 -11.28
N TRP A 128 21.28 -3.02 -10.71
CA TRP A 128 20.90 -2.25 -9.54
C TRP A 128 19.72 -1.33 -9.83
N THR A 129 19.70 -0.63 -10.96
CA THR A 129 18.57 0.23 -11.35
C THR A 129 17.27 -0.56 -11.51
N GLN A 130 17.34 -1.82 -11.97
CA GLN A 130 16.17 -2.69 -12.17
C GLN A 130 15.76 -3.49 -10.92
N ASN A 131 16.69 -3.82 -10.01
CA ASN A 131 16.45 -4.74 -8.90
C ASN A 131 16.59 -4.11 -7.50
N GLN A 132 17.14 -2.89 -7.38
CA GLN A 132 17.07 -2.11 -6.13
C GLN A 132 15.63 -1.98 -5.62
N PRO A 133 14.62 -1.68 -6.47
CA PRO A 133 13.24 -1.69 -6.02
C PRO A 133 12.83 -3.03 -5.44
N LYS A 134 13.18 -4.16 -6.08
CA LYS A 134 12.80 -5.51 -5.63
C LYS A 134 13.43 -5.89 -4.28
N MET A 135 14.70 -5.53 -4.06
CA MET A 135 15.40 -5.80 -2.80
C MET A 135 14.90 -4.91 -1.66
N MET A 136 14.60 -3.64 -1.95
CA MET A 136 13.95 -2.74 -0.98
C MET A 136 12.54 -3.24 -0.62
N ILE A 137 11.76 -3.67 -1.62
CA ILE A 137 10.42 -4.27 -1.48
C ILE A 137 10.45 -5.48 -0.54
N SER A 138 11.37 -6.43 -0.73
CA SER A 138 11.48 -7.61 0.16
C SER A 138 11.91 -7.24 1.58
N THR A 139 12.76 -6.23 1.73
CA THR A 139 13.20 -5.74 3.04
C THR A 139 12.04 -5.11 3.80
N GLN A 140 11.23 -4.27 3.14
CA GLN A 140 10.03 -3.67 3.74
C GLN A 140 9.02 -4.72 4.22
N GLU A 141 8.83 -5.81 3.45
CA GLU A 141 7.96 -6.92 3.88
C GLU A 141 8.48 -7.57 5.15
N PHE A 142 9.77 -7.95 5.16
CA PHE A 142 10.40 -8.62 6.29
C PHE A 142 10.40 -7.75 7.56
N GLU A 143 10.75 -6.47 7.44
CA GLU A 143 10.74 -5.53 8.55
C GLU A 143 9.33 -5.36 9.13
N THR A 144 8.32 -5.23 8.26
CA THR A 144 6.92 -5.16 8.68
C THR A 144 6.50 -6.43 9.40
N ASP A 145 6.83 -7.61 8.85
CA ASP A 145 6.49 -8.89 9.47
C ASP A 145 7.13 -9.04 10.84
N CYS A 146 8.42 -8.69 10.97
CA CYS A 146 9.13 -8.68 12.24
C CYS A 146 8.50 -7.73 13.27
N LYS A 147 8.08 -6.53 12.86
CA LYS A 147 7.35 -5.60 13.73
C LYS A 147 6.02 -6.20 14.18
N MET A 148 5.25 -6.76 13.24
CA MET A 148 3.92 -7.29 13.52
C MET A 148 3.94 -8.55 14.39
N TYR A 149 4.89 -9.46 14.19
CA TYR A 149 5.07 -10.60 15.08
C TYR A 149 5.43 -10.19 16.51
N LYS A 150 6.20 -9.11 16.69
CA LYS A 150 6.51 -8.57 18.02
C LYS A 150 5.28 -7.95 18.71
N GLU A 151 4.44 -7.23 17.96
CA GLU A 151 3.30 -6.49 18.53
C GLU A 151 2.06 -7.39 18.75
N LEU A 152 1.82 -8.35 17.86
CA LEU A 152 0.59 -9.16 17.86
C LEU A 152 0.82 -10.63 18.19
N GLU A 153 2.07 -11.10 18.22
CA GLU A 153 2.44 -12.49 18.50
C GLU A 153 1.62 -13.46 17.63
N ASN A 154 0.86 -14.37 18.26
CA ASN A 154 0.05 -15.38 17.59
C ASN A 154 -1.18 -14.83 16.85
N ARG A 155 -1.53 -13.54 17.05
CA ARG A 155 -2.63 -12.84 16.36
C ARG A 155 -2.20 -12.21 15.04
N TYR A 156 -0.91 -12.26 14.70
CA TYR A 156 -0.42 -11.99 13.36
C TYR A 156 -0.22 -13.29 12.58
N LYS A 157 -0.75 -13.35 11.36
CA LYS A 157 -0.54 -14.45 10.41
C LYS A 157 -0.09 -13.86 9.08
N ARG A 158 1.08 -14.29 8.62
CA ARG A 158 1.66 -13.98 7.30
C ARG A 158 1.62 -15.22 6.43
#